data_AF-A0A3S2WD24-F1
#
_entry.id   AF-A0A3S2WD24-F1
#
_cell.length_a   1.000
_cell.length_b   1.000
_cell.length_c   1.000
_cell.angle_alpha   90.00
_cell.angle_beta   90.00
_cell.angle_gamma   90.00
#
_symmetry.space_group_name_H-M   'P 1'
#
loop_
_entity.id
_entity.type
_entity.pdbx_description
1 polymer ?
#
loop_
_entity_poly.entity_id
_entity_poly.type
_entity_poly.pdbx_seq_one_letter_code
_entity_poly.pdbx_strand_id
1 'polypeptide(L)'
;MRKPHALWAVVPVVAFLSTPFLPFVNGPHLWFGIPSVLAWCLIWTAGTTASLALVEHLVHHTDEDEDEDDDHEAHTPYEEAAA
;
A
#
# COMPACT_ATOMS: atom_id res chain seq x y z
N MET A 1 -17.51 0.35 8.03
CA MET A 1 -16.20 -0.30 8.23
C MET A 1 -15.22 0.34 7.25
N ARG A 2 -14.39 1.30 7.71
CA ARG A 2 -13.52 2.07 6.82
C ARG A 2 -12.24 1.27 6.65
N LYS A 3 -12.10 0.57 5.52
CA LYS A 3 -10.95 -0.27 5.21
C LYS A 3 -9.65 0.57 5.30
N PRO A 4 -8.64 0.14 6.08
CA PRO A 4 -7.40 0.91 6.30
C PRO A 4 -6.60 1.15 5.01
N HIS A 5 -6.87 0.39 3.93
CA HIS A 5 -6.22 0.57 2.62
C HIS A 5 -6.46 1.96 2.01
N ALA A 6 -7.61 2.59 2.28
CA ALA A 6 -7.89 3.93 1.77
C ALA A 6 -6.97 5.01 2.36
N LEU A 7 -6.45 4.78 3.58
CA LEU A 7 -5.54 5.72 4.26
C LEU A 7 -4.17 5.75 3.58
N TRP A 8 -3.70 4.61 3.08
CA TRP A 8 -2.40 4.48 2.40
C TRP A 8 -2.40 5.10 1.00
N ALA A 9 -3.54 5.05 0.29
CA ALA A 9 -3.71 5.73 -1.00
C ALA A 9 -3.58 7.27 -0.94
N VAL A 10 -3.59 7.85 0.26
CA VAL A 10 -3.46 9.31 0.47
C VAL A 10 -2.03 9.78 0.23
N VAL A 11 -1.02 8.93 0.39
CA VAL A 11 0.41 9.31 0.29
C VAL A 11 0.76 9.96 -1.07
N PRO A 12 0.48 9.34 -2.23
CA PRO A 12 0.78 9.97 -3.53
C PRO A 12 -0.06 11.23 -3.81
N VAL A 13 -1.29 11.30 -3.30
CA VAL A 13 -2.16 12.49 -3.44
C VAL A 13 -1.56 13.67 -2.68
N VAL A 14 -1.11 13.43 -1.45
CA VAL A 14 -0.42 14.45 -0.64
C VAL A 14 0.91 14.84 -1.29
N ALA A 15 1.67 13.90 -1.84
CA ALA A 15 2.90 14.20 -2.57
C ALA A 15 2.66 15.23 -3.68
N PHE A 16 1.62 15.01 -4.48
CA PHE A 16 1.23 15.89 -5.56
C PHE A 16 0.80 17.28 -5.06
N LEU A 17 -0.09 17.32 -4.06
CA LEU A 17 -0.59 18.58 -3.46
C LEU A 17 0.49 19.38 -2.75
N SER A 18 1.56 18.72 -2.29
CA SER A 18 2.67 19.36 -1.60
C SER A 18 3.60 20.10 -2.56
N THR A 19 3.62 19.73 -3.85
CA THR A 19 4.50 20.28 -4.91
C THR A 19 4.70 21.81 -4.86
N PRO A 20 3.64 22.65 -4.77
CA PRO A 20 3.78 24.11 -4.72
C PRO A 20 4.32 24.65 -3.38
N PHE A 21 4.21 23.89 -2.29
CA PHE A 21 4.62 24.34 -0.95
C PHE A 21 6.09 24.03 -0.62
N LEU A 22 6.80 23.39 -1.56
CA LEU A 22 8.15 22.94 -1.32
C LEU A 22 9.18 24.08 -1.44
N PRO A 23 10.30 23.98 -0.71
CA PRO A 23 11.31 25.03 -0.71
C PRO A 23 11.89 25.28 -2.12
N PHE A 24 11.97 24.26 -2.99
CA PHE A 24 12.50 24.44 -4.34
C PHE A 24 11.66 25.38 -5.24
N VAL A 25 10.39 25.64 -4.90
CA VAL A 25 9.55 26.59 -5.67
C VAL A 25 9.86 28.05 -5.28
N ASN A 26 10.33 28.26 -4.06
CA ASN A 26 10.54 29.59 -3.47
C ASN A 26 11.98 30.11 -3.64
N GLY A 27 12.89 29.28 -4.14
CA GLY A 27 14.28 29.67 -4.42
C GLY A 27 15.24 28.47 -4.48
N PRO A 28 16.52 28.73 -4.76
CA PRO A 28 17.57 27.71 -4.74
C PRO A 28 17.92 27.35 -3.28
N HIS A 29 17.11 26.48 -2.68
CA HIS A 29 17.37 25.92 -1.36
C HIS A 29 18.24 24.67 -1.48
N LEU A 30 19.32 24.62 -0.67
CA LEU A 30 20.15 23.44 -0.49
C LEU A 30 19.89 22.82 0.90
N TRP A 31 19.69 21.51 0.92
CA TRP A 31 19.59 20.69 2.13
C TRP A 31 20.83 19.80 2.21
N PHE A 32 21.66 19.98 3.24
CA PHE A 32 22.93 19.23 3.39
C PHE A 32 23.84 19.28 2.15
N GLY A 33 23.79 20.36 1.36
CA GLY A 33 24.53 20.49 0.10
C GLY A 33 23.85 19.85 -1.13
N ILE A 34 22.67 19.25 -0.96
CA ILE A 34 21.87 18.65 -2.02
C ILE A 34 20.74 19.62 -2.41
N PRO A 35 20.45 19.83 -3.70
CA PRO A 35 19.27 20.59 -4.13
C PRO A 35 17.99 20.07 -3.48
N SER A 36 17.17 20.95 -2.90
CA SER A 36 15.94 20.53 -2.21
C SER A 36 15.00 19.71 -3.09
N VAL A 37 14.98 19.93 -4.42
CA VAL A 37 14.21 19.10 -5.37
C VAL A 37 14.53 17.61 -5.19
N LEU A 38 15.81 17.24 -5.12
CA LEU A 38 16.24 15.85 -5.02
C LEU A 38 15.85 15.26 -3.66
N ALA A 39 16.04 16.01 -2.58
CA ALA A 39 15.67 15.56 -1.23
C ALA A 39 14.18 15.23 -1.15
N TRP A 40 13.33 16.12 -1.70
CA TRP A 40 11.89 15.92 -1.68
C TRP A 40 11.40 14.86 -2.65
N CYS A 41 11.99 14.74 -3.85
CA CYS A 41 11.75 13.60 -4.73
C CYS A 41 12.03 12.28 -4.01
N LEU A 42 13.13 12.21 -3.27
CA LEU A 42 13.54 10.99 -2.56
C LEU A 42 12.58 10.68 -1.40
N ILE A 43 12.18 11.70 -0.62
CA ILE A 43 11.17 11.57 0.44
C ILE A 43 9.85 11.03 -0.13
N TRP A 44 9.33 11.63 -1.21
CA TRP A 44 8.06 11.21 -1.80
C TRP A 44 8.12 9.84 -2.47
N THR A 45 9.24 9.52 -3.11
CA THR A 45 9.46 8.19 -3.70
C THR A 45 9.49 7.14 -2.60
N ALA A 46 10.30 7.33 -1.57
CA ALA A 46 10.40 6.39 -0.45
C ALA A 46 9.05 6.24 0.28
N GLY A 47 8.34 7.35 0.50
CA GLY A 47 7.00 7.32 1.10
C GLY A 47 6.00 6.54 0.28
N THR A 48 6.00 6.71 -1.05
CA THR A 48 5.10 5.97 -1.95
C THR A 48 5.47 4.48 -1.99
N THR A 49 6.76 4.15 -2.08
CA THR A 49 7.23 2.75 -2.03
C THR A 49 6.85 2.06 -0.71
N ALA A 50 7.10 2.72 0.43
CA ALA A 50 6.72 2.21 1.73
C ALA A 50 5.20 2.03 1.85
N SER A 51 4.43 2.98 1.30
CA SER A 51 2.99 2.88 1.26
C SER A 51 2.48 1.67 0.49
N LEU A 52 3.10 1.36 -0.66
CA LEU A 52 2.75 0.17 -1.45
C LEU A 52 3.13 -1.11 -0.70
N ALA A 53 4.35 -1.16 -0.14
CA ALA A 53 4.83 -2.30 0.62
C ALA A 53 3.95 -2.61 1.85
N LEU A 54 3.46 -1.58 2.55
CA LEU A 54 2.55 -1.77 3.67
C LEU A 54 1.15 -2.24 3.25
N VAL A 55 0.64 -1.76 2.11
CA VAL A 55 -0.64 -2.27 1.57
C VAL A 55 -0.51 -3.74 1.22
N GLU A 56 0.58 -4.13 0.55
CA GLU A 56 0.85 -5.53 0.20
C GLU A 56 0.93 -6.41 1.45
N HIS A 57 1.71 -6.01 2.46
CA HIS A 57 1.83 -6.74 3.72
C HIS A 57 0.50 -6.86 4.48
N LEU A 58 -0.35 -5.83 4.47
CA LEU A 58 -1.65 -5.85 5.15
C LEU A 58 -2.68 -6.73 4.43
N VAL A 59 -2.64 -6.77 3.10
CA VAL A 59 -3.52 -7.64 2.30
C VAL A 59 -3.10 -9.10 2.46
N HIS A 60 -1.82 -9.40 2.33
CA HIS A 60 -1.31 -10.77 2.42
C HIS A 60 -1.65 -11.44 3.76
N HIS A 61 -1.62 -10.67 4.84
CA HIS A 61 -1.94 -11.19 6.18
C HIS A 61 -3.45 -11.45 6.39
N THR A 62 -4.33 -10.89 5.55
CA THR A 62 -5.77 -11.14 5.63
C THR A 62 -6.16 -12.42 4.87
N ASP A 63 -5.45 -12.76 3.79
CA ASP A 63 -5.72 -13.98 3.03
C ASP A 63 -5.33 -15.24 3.82
N GLU A 64 -4.25 -15.21 4.62
CA GLU A 64 -3.85 -16.35 5.47
C GLU A 64 -4.87 -16.69 6.59
N ASP A 65 -5.73 -15.75 6.98
CA ASP A 65 -6.74 -15.95 8.02
C ASP A 65 -8.08 -16.48 7.43
N GLU A 66 -8.30 -16.42 6.11
CA GLU A 66 -9.52 -16.92 5.44
C GLU A 66 -9.35 -18.34 4.86
N ASP A 67 -8.11 -18.85 4.74
CA ASP A 67 -7.80 -20.17 4.18
C ASP A 67 -7.96 -21.34 5.19
N GLU A 68 -8.21 -21.10 6.48
CA GLU A 68 -8.45 -22.16 7.50
C GLU A 68 -9.94 -22.59 7.64
N ASP A 69 -10.88 -21.96 6.91
CA ASP A 69 -12.31 -22.28 6.98
C ASP A 69 -12.85 -23.05 5.73
N ASP A 70 -12.06 -23.27 4.68
CA ASP A 70 -12.52 -23.92 3.42
C ASP A 70 -12.21 -25.44 3.33
N ASP A 71 -11.56 -26.04 4.33
CA ASP A 71 -11.32 -27.49 4.40
C ASP A 71 -12.41 -28.30 5.14
N HIS A 72 -13.59 -27.70 5.38
CA HIS A 72 -14.71 -28.40 6.03
C HIS A 72 -16.04 -28.55 5.26
N GLU A 73 -16.07 -28.38 3.93
CA GLU A 73 -17.28 -28.70 3.14
C GLU A 73 -17.16 -29.99 2.30
N ALA A 74 -17.44 -31.09 3.00
CA ALA A 74 -18.28 -32.19 2.54
C ALA A 74 -17.86 -33.02 1.32
N HIS A 75 -17.13 -34.09 1.66
CA HIS A 75 -17.26 -35.46 1.12
C HIS A 75 -18.69 -35.77 0.61
N THR A 76 -18.88 -35.91 -0.71
CA THR A 76 -20.14 -36.45 -1.29
C THR A 76 -19.97 -37.95 -1.59
N PRO A 77 -20.83 -38.84 -1.06
CA PRO A 77 -20.79 -40.26 -1.38
C PRO A 77 -21.56 -40.49 -2.68
N TYR A 78 -20.85 -40.59 -3.80
CA TYR A 78 -21.44 -40.92 -5.11
C TYR A 78 -21.54 -42.45 -5.37
N GLU A 79 -21.68 -43.27 -4.32
CA GLU A 79 -21.65 -44.74 -4.42
C GLU A 79 -23.03 -45.43 -4.19
N GLU A 80 -24.15 -44.71 -4.26
CA GLU A 80 -25.49 -45.29 -4.03
C GLU A 80 -26.51 -44.96 -5.14
N ALA A 81 -26.13 -45.06 -6.42
CA ALA A 81 -27.09 -44.87 -7.52
C ALA A 81 -26.85 -45.73 -8.78
N ALA A 82 -26.04 -46.79 -8.70
CA ALA A 82 -25.78 -47.68 -9.84
C ALA A 82 -25.87 -49.18 -9.47
N ALA A 83 -26.83 -49.54 -8.62
CA ALA A 83 -27.27 -50.92 -8.41
C ALA A 83 -28.45 -51.26 -9.32
#